data_AF-A0A6B0T0R2-F1
#
_entry.id   AF-A0A6B0T0R2-F1
#
_cell.length_a   1.000
_cell.length_b   1.000
_cell.length_c   1.000
_cell.angle_alpha   90.00
_cell.angle_beta   90.00
_cell.angle_gamma   90.00
#
_symmetry.space_group_name_H-M   'P 1'
#
loop_
_entity.id
_entity.type
_entity.pdbx_description
1 polymer ?
#
loop_
_entity_poly.entity_id
_entity_poly.type
_entity_poly.pdbx_seq_one_letter_code
_entity_poly.pdbx_strand_id
1 'polypeptide(L)'
;MDATLQLPTGETVGTDEVFEFNGYPYRFRPLDHAEYAFALSPLVWGGGDMDVPFEDRAELREQWGPESRGVRSDEEWRDWLVEARSDDRFGDDELDAVERELFGGGGRDGSDGVLGRVLRALGR
;
A
#
# COMPACT_ATOMS: atom_id res chain seq x y z
N MET A 1 -5.54 -10.75 16.01
CA MET A 1 -4.60 -11.32 15.04
C MET A 1 -4.33 -10.22 14.05
N ASP A 2 -3.06 -9.86 13.84
CA ASP A 2 -2.69 -8.99 12.72
C ASP A 2 -2.96 -9.78 11.44
N ALA A 3 -4.00 -9.39 10.70
CA ALA A 3 -4.27 -9.98 9.40
C ALA A 3 -3.18 -9.47 8.44
N THR A 4 -2.64 -10.38 7.61
CA THR A 4 -1.62 -10.05 6.62
C THR A 4 -1.96 -10.64 5.26
N LEU A 5 -1.47 -9.98 4.22
CA LEU A 5 -1.62 -10.37 2.83
C LEU A 5 -0.26 -10.59 2.20
N GLN A 6 -0.05 -11.73 1.55
CA GLN A 6 1.13 -11.95 0.72
C GLN A 6 0.85 -11.46 -0.69
N LEU A 7 1.63 -10.48 -1.16
CA LEU A 7 1.54 -9.93 -2.50
C LEU A 7 2.16 -10.89 -3.53
N PRO A 8 1.77 -10.79 -4.82
CA PRO A 8 2.38 -11.58 -5.90
C PRO A 8 3.89 -11.37 -6.07
N THR A 9 4.42 -10.25 -5.58
CA THR A 9 5.87 -9.95 -5.50
C THR A 9 6.61 -10.80 -4.47
N GLY A 10 5.90 -11.49 -3.57
CA GLY A 10 6.44 -12.30 -2.48
C GLY A 10 6.51 -11.58 -1.13
N GLU A 11 6.25 -10.27 -1.12
CA GLU A 11 6.20 -9.43 0.07
C GLU A 11 4.94 -9.74 0.90
N THR A 12 4.98 -9.47 2.20
CA THR A 12 3.83 -9.64 3.10
C THR A 12 3.52 -8.31 3.76
N VAL A 13 2.28 -7.86 3.61
CA VAL A 13 1.80 -6.56 4.10
C VAL A 13 0.73 -6.74 5.18
N GLY A 14 0.79 -5.89 6.21
CA GLY A 14 -0.29 -5.69 7.17
C GLY A 14 -1.35 -4.70 6.68
N THR A 15 -2.33 -4.40 7.53
CA THR A 15 -3.42 -3.46 7.21
C THR A 15 -3.00 -1.99 7.15
N ASP A 16 -1.87 -1.67 7.77
CA ASP A 16 -1.30 -0.31 7.81
C ASP A 16 -0.28 -0.09 6.69
N GLU A 17 0.28 -1.16 6.12
CA GLU A 17 1.30 -1.07 5.08
C GLU A 17 0.67 -0.71 3.72
N VAL A 18 1.24 0.33 3.09
CA VAL A 18 0.82 0.83 1.77
C VAL A 18 1.67 0.18 0.69
N PHE A 19 1.02 -0.23 -0.39
CA PHE A 19 1.68 -0.82 -1.56
C PHE A 19 1.01 -0.33 -2.85
N GLU A 20 1.74 -0.40 -3.96
CA GLU A 20 1.24 -0.02 -5.27
C GLU A 20 0.54 -1.20 -5.96
N PHE A 21 -0.71 -0.97 -6.34
CA PHE A 21 -1.51 -1.87 -7.16
C PHE A 21 -2.11 -1.07 -8.32
N ASN A 22 -1.91 -1.56 -9.54
CA ASN A 22 -2.37 -0.92 -10.78
C ASN A 22 -2.04 0.58 -10.86
N GLY A 23 -0.80 0.96 -10.53
CA GLY A 23 -0.32 2.33 -10.63
C GLY A 23 -0.79 3.30 -9.52
N TYR A 24 -1.46 2.79 -8.47
CA TYR A 24 -1.98 3.62 -7.38
C TYR A 24 -1.67 3.02 -6.00
N PRO A 25 -1.52 3.84 -4.93
CA PRO A 25 -1.34 3.34 -3.56
C PRO A 25 -2.63 2.75 -2.97
N TYR A 26 -2.51 1.54 -2.42
CA TYR A 26 -3.57 0.80 -1.72
C TYR A 26 -3.13 0.31 -0.34
N ARG A 27 -4.10 0.05 0.53
CA ARG A 27 -3.95 -0.67 1.80
C ARG A 27 -4.74 -1.98 1.77
N PHE A 28 -4.23 -2.97 2.50
CA PHE A 28 -4.92 -4.23 2.70
C PHE A 28 -6.02 -4.10 3.76
N ARG A 29 -7.23 -4.57 3.45
CA ARG A 29 -8.36 -4.59 4.37
C ARG A 29 -8.95 -6.00 4.47
N PRO A 30 -8.79 -6.72 5.60
CA PRO A 30 -9.50 -7.98 5.80
C PRO A 30 -11.01 -7.73 5.87
N LEU A 31 -11.79 -8.61 5.26
CA LEU A 31 -13.25 -8.54 5.29
C LEU A 31 -13.80 -9.72 6.10
N ASP A 32 -14.91 -9.46 6.81
CA ASP A 32 -15.75 -10.50 7.42
C ASP A 32 -16.95 -10.74 6.48
N HIS A 33 -16.67 -11.26 5.29
CA HIS A 33 -17.68 -11.49 4.24
C HIS A 33 -17.65 -12.97 3.79
N ALA A 34 -18.81 -13.50 3.39
CA ALA A 34 -18.94 -14.91 3.02
C ALA A 34 -18.26 -15.24 1.68
N GLU A 35 -18.24 -14.28 0.75
CA GLU A 35 -17.73 -14.43 -0.62
C GLU A 35 -16.35 -13.79 -0.82
N TYR A 36 -15.93 -12.88 0.06
CA TYR A 36 -14.69 -12.11 -0.11
C TYR A 36 -13.84 -12.19 1.15
N ALA A 37 -12.60 -12.65 1.01
CA ALA A 37 -11.68 -12.74 2.14
C ALA A 37 -11.11 -11.36 2.53
N PHE A 38 -10.91 -10.48 1.56
CA PHE A 38 -10.34 -9.16 1.79
C PHE A 38 -10.70 -8.17 0.68
N ALA A 39 -10.35 -6.90 0.88
CA ALA A 39 -10.37 -5.88 -0.14
C ALA A 39 -9.05 -5.11 -0.17
N LEU A 40 -8.77 -4.50 -1.32
CA LEU A 40 -7.76 -3.48 -1.46
C LEU A 40 -8.43 -2.12 -1.46
N SER A 41 -8.06 -1.29 -0.50
CA SER A 41 -8.62 0.04 -0.30
C SER A 41 -7.68 1.10 -0.89
N PRO A 42 -8.10 1.92 -1.86
CA PRO A 42 -7.30 3.04 -2.34
C PRO A 42 -6.89 3.96 -1.18
N LEU A 43 -5.71 4.57 -1.22
CA LEU A 43 -5.22 5.33 -0.07
C LEU A 43 -6.09 6.53 0.29
N VAL A 44 -6.57 7.29 -0.70
CA VAL A 44 -7.39 8.51 -0.48
C VAL A 44 -8.89 8.24 -0.52
N TRP A 45 -9.34 7.31 -1.37
CA TRP A 45 -10.77 7.01 -1.55
C TRP A 45 -11.24 5.70 -0.92
N GLY A 46 -10.33 4.97 -0.26
CA GLY A 46 -10.63 3.69 0.36
C GLY A 46 -11.42 3.82 1.66
N GLY A 47 -11.99 2.69 2.09
CA GLY A 47 -12.86 2.62 3.25
C GLY A 47 -14.36 2.57 2.92
N GLY A 48 -14.73 2.64 1.63
CA GLY A 48 -16.11 2.67 1.14
C GLY A 48 -16.27 1.97 -0.21
N ASP A 49 -17.11 2.50 -1.11
CA ASP A 49 -17.48 1.86 -2.38
C ASP A 49 -16.33 1.67 -3.39
N MET A 50 -15.20 2.35 -3.19
CA MET A 50 -14.01 2.22 -4.05
C MET A 50 -13.07 1.09 -3.63
N ASP A 51 -13.39 0.39 -2.54
CA ASP A 51 -12.65 -0.79 -2.11
C ASP A 51 -12.83 -1.92 -3.15
N VAL A 52 -11.73 -2.53 -3.58
CA VAL A 52 -11.74 -3.63 -4.55
C VAL A 52 -11.76 -4.95 -3.79
N PRO A 53 -12.88 -5.68 -3.75
CA PRO A 53 -12.97 -6.94 -3.03
C PRO A 53 -12.27 -8.07 -3.80
N PHE A 54 -11.72 -9.02 -3.06
CA PHE A 54 -11.09 -10.23 -3.59
C PHE A 54 -11.62 -11.47 -2.87
N GLU A 55 -11.96 -12.51 -3.64
CA GLU A 55 -12.35 -13.81 -3.09
C GLU A 55 -11.16 -14.39 -2.30
N ASP A 56 -9.98 -14.40 -2.92
CA ASP A 56 -8.76 -14.87 -2.31
C ASP A 56 -7.47 -14.35 -3.00
N ARG A 57 -6.32 -14.88 -2.56
CA ARG A 57 -4.99 -14.48 -3.05
C ARG A 57 -4.70 -14.93 -4.49
N ALA A 58 -5.35 -16.00 -4.98
CA ALA A 58 -5.23 -16.42 -6.36
C ALA A 58 -5.88 -15.39 -7.27
N GLU A 59 -7.07 -14.90 -6.91
CA GLU A 59 -7.75 -13.85 -7.67
C GLU A 59 -6.93 -12.55 -7.71
N LEU A 60 -6.33 -12.14 -6.59
CA LEU A 60 -5.39 -11.01 -6.56
C LEU A 60 -4.23 -11.19 -7.54
N ARG A 61 -3.68 -12.41 -7.63
CA ARG A 61 -2.58 -12.72 -8.54
C ARG A 61 -3.01 -12.64 -10.00
N GLU A 62 -4.23 -13.05 -10.32
CA GLU A 62 -4.79 -12.95 -11.67
C GLU A 62 -5.03 -11.50 -12.09
N GLN A 63 -5.44 -10.65 -11.15
CA GLN A 63 -5.67 -9.22 -11.37
C GLN A 63 -4.41 -8.35 -11.19
N TRP A 64 -3.25 -8.96 -10.90
CA TRP A 64 -2.00 -8.23 -10.71
C TRP A 64 -1.47 -7.70 -12.04
N GLY A 65 -1.84 -6.46 -12.36
CA GLY A 65 -1.44 -5.80 -13.60
C GLY A 65 0.05 -5.47 -13.66
N PRO A 66 0.59 -5.20 -14.86
CA PRO A 66 1.99 -4.84 -15.06
C PRO A 66 2.40 -3.51 -14.40
N GLU A 67 1.42 -2.67 -14.05
CA GLU A 67 1.61 -1.42 -13.32
C GLU A 67 1.64 -1.62 -11.79
N SER A 68 1.46 -2.85 -11.30
CA SER A 68 1.54 -3.16 -9.87
C SER A 68 2.97 -3.48 -9.47
N ARG A 69 3.55 -2.73 -8.53
CA ARG A 69 4.93 -2.98 -8.05
C ARG A 69 5.04 -3.47 -6.61
N GLY A 70 3.95 -3.47 -5.84
CA GLY A 70 3.99 -3.93 -4.44
C GLY A 70 4.52 -2.86 -3.50
N VAL A 71 5.25 -3.25 -2.44
CA VAL A 71 5.70 -2.28 -1.44
C VAL A 71 6.79 -1.40 -2.02
N ARG A 72 6.72 -0.11 -1.75
CA ARG A 72 7.73 0.88 -2.14
C ARG A 72 8.33 1.52 -0.88
N SER A 73 9.60 1.89 -0.97
CA SER A 73 10.25 2.73 0.05
C SER A 73 9.74 4.16 0.02
N ASP A 74 10.01 4.93 1.08
CA ASP A 74 9.64 6.36 1.15
C ASP A 74 10.20 7.17 -0.02
N GLU A 75 11.42 6.86 -0.47
CA GLU A 75 12.05 7.53 -1.61
C GLU A 75 11.35 7.20 -2.92
N GLU A 76 10.97 5.93 -3.12
CA GLU A 76 10.22 5.48 -4.30
C GLU A 76 8.79 6.03 -4.33
N TRP A 77 8.19 6.27 -3.17
CA TRP A 77 6.89 6.95 -3.07
C TRP A 77 6.99 8.45 -3.38
N ARG A 78 8.09 9.10 -2.99
CA ARG A 78 8.35 10.50 -3.38
C ARG A 78 8.58 10.62 -4.88
N ASP A 79 9.33 9.70 -5.46
CA ASP A 79 9.52 9.64 -6.91
C ASP A 79 8.18 9.43 -7.63
N TRP A 80 7.37 8.48 -7.15
CA TRP A 80 6.01 8.27 -7.64
C TRP A 80 5.15 9.53 -7.57
N LEU A 81 5.19 10.30 -6.47
CA LEU A 81 4.43 11.55 -6.34
C LEU A 81 4.89 12.60 -7.36
N VAL A 82 6.19 12.68 -7.66
CA VAL A 82 6.72 13.60 -8.67
C VAL A 82 6.23 13.20 -10.06
N GLU A 83 6.28 11.90 -10.38
CA GLU A 83 5.73 11.37 -11.64
C GLU A 83 4.22 11.62 -11.74
N ALA A 84 3.47 11.32 -10.68
CA ALA A 84 2.02 11.48 -10.62
C ALA A 84 1.58 12.94 -10.72
N ARG A 85 2.32 13.89 -10.15
CA ARG A 85 2.05 15.33 -10.28
C ARG A 85 2.21 15.84 -11.73
N SER A 86 2.94 15.10 -12.56
CA SER A 86 3.09 15.42 -13.99
C SER A 86 2.08 14.69 -14.87
N ASP A 87 1.19 13.89 -14.29
CA ASP A 87 0.21 13.06 -14.99
C ASP A 87 -1.20 13.61 -14.79
N ASP A 88 -1.87 13.98 -15.89
CA ASP A 88 -3.22 14.55 -15.88
C ASP A 88 -4.31 13.62 -15.30
N ARG A 89 -4.00 12.35 -15.02
CA ARG A 89 -4.91 11.42 -14.34
C ARG A 89 -5.15 11.78 -12.88
N PHE A 90 -4.23 12.49 -12.25
CA PHE A 90 -4.26 12.80 -10.83
C PHE A 90 -4.52 14.28 -10.58
N GLY A 91 -5.38 14.58 -9.60
CA GLY A 91 -5.57 15.96 -9.14
C GLY A 91 -4.53 16.36 -8.10
N ASP A 92 -4.10 17.63 -8.07
CA ASP A 92 -3.18 18.12 -7.04
C ASP A 92 -3.68 17.88 -5.61
N ASP A 93 -4.99 18.08 -5.36
CA ASP A 93 -5.59 17.86 -4.03
C ASP A 93 -5.57 16.40 -3.60
N GLU A 94 -5.75 15.49 -4.56
CA GLU A 94 -5.65 14.05 -4.34
C GLU A 94 -4.21 13.64 -4.01
N LEU A 95 -3.23 14.16 -4.76
CA LEU A 95 -1.82 13.85 -4.52
C LEU A 95 -1.31 14.44 -3.20
N ASP A 96 -1.80 15.62 -2.80
CA ASP A 96 -1.56 16.18 -1.47
C ASP A 96 -2.16 15.28 -0.38
N ALA A 97 -3.34 14.71 -0.59
CA ALA A 97 -3.93 13.74 0.34
C ALA A 97 -3.11 12.43 0.41
N VAL A 98 -2.65 11.91 -0.73
CA VAL A 98 -1.74 10.74 -0.79
C VAL A 98 -0.46 11.03 0.00
N GLU A 99 0.19 12.16 -0.25
CA GLU A 99 1.42 12.56 0.42
C GLU A 99 1.25 12.63 1.94
N ARG A 100 0.11 13.17 2.40
CA ARG A 100 -0.23 13.26 3.82
C ARG A 100 -0.51 11.89 4.44
N GLU A 101 -1.12 10.97 3.72
CA GLU A 101 -1.34 9.61 4.23
C GLU A 101 -0.04 8.79 4.28
N LEU A 102 0.84 8.95 3.29
CA LEU A 102 2.14 8.26 3.23
C LEU A 102 3.12 8.78 4.29
N PHE A 103 3.20 10.10 4.47
CA PHE A 103 4.25 10.72 5.30
C PHE A 103 3.73 11.45 6.55
N GLY A 104 2.44 11.80 6.59
CA GLY A 104 1.82 12.55 7.68
C GLY A 104 1.42 11.72 8.90
N GLY A 105 1.40 10.39 8.78
CA GLY A 105 1.18 9.46 9.91
C GLY A 105 2.39 9.31 10.86
N GLY A 106 3.58 9.76 10.44
CA GLY A 106 4.85 9.62 11.17
C GLY A 106 5.13 10.68 12.25
N GLY A 107 4.10 11.38 12.72
CA GLY A 107 4.19 12.38 13.78
C GLY A 107 4.15 11.80 15.20
N ARG A 108 4.81 10.68 15.48
CA ARG A 108 5.21 10.31 16.86
C ARG A 108 6.60 9.71 16.87
N ASP A 109 7.47 10.46 17.52
CA ASP A 109 8.83 10.16 17.95
C ASP A 109 9.92 10.21 16.88
N GLY A 110 10.75 11.24 17.00
CA GLY A 110 12.00 11.33 16.29
C GLY A 110 12.93 10.19 16.68
N SER A 111 13.74 9.78 15.70
CA SER A 111 14.84 8.80 15.74
C SER A 111 14.49 7.45 15.11
N ASP A 112 15.15 7.16 13.99
CA ASP A 112 15.49 5.81 13.52
C ASP A 112 14.34 4.94 12.98
N GLY A 113 13.98 5.16 11.70
CA GLY A 113 12.88 4.44 11.04
C GLY A 113 13.22 3.79 9.71
N VAL A 114 14.50 3.53 9.38
CA VAL A 114 14.85 2.71 8.19
C VAL A 114 16.07 1.80 8.44
N LEU A 115 16.91 2.10 9.44
CA LEU A 115 18.11 1.31 9.76
C LEU A 115 17.89 0.21 10.82
N GLY A 116 16.81 0.28 11.59
CA GLY A 116 16.49 -0.70 12.65
C GLY A 116 16.09 -2.11 12.16
N ARG A 117 15.66 -2.28 10.91
CA ARG A 117 15.23 -3.61 10.38
C ARG A 117 16.39 -4.46 9.85
N VAL A 118 17.51 -3.86 9.44
CA VAL A 118 18.65 -4.61 8.87
C VAL A 118 19.55 -5.24 9.95
N LEU A 119 19.62 -4.67 11.15
CA LEU A 119 20.46 -5.23 12.23
C LEU A 119 19.90 -6.50 12.89
N ARG A 120 18.63 -6.88 12.62
CA ARG A 120 18.04 -8.13 13.16
C ARG A 120 18.34 -9.37 12.30
N ALA A 121 18.96 -9.22 11.14
CA ALA A 121 19.26 -10.33 10.23
C ALA A 121 20.71 -10.86 10.31
N LEU A 122 21.60 -10.25 11.10
CA LEU A 122 23.03 -10.60 11.16
C LEU A 122 23.56 -10.90 12.58
N GLY A 123 22.67 -11.27 13.50
CA GLY A 123 23.01 -11.59 14.90
C GLY A 123 22.60 -13.00 15.33
N ARG A 124 23.18 -14.03 14.72
CA ARG A 124 23.46 -15.32 15.38
C ARG A 124 24.58 -16.07 14.69
#